data_AF-A0A150AG43-F1
#
_entry.id   AF-A0A150AG43-F1
#
_cell.length_a   1.000
_cell.length_b   1.000
_cell.length_c   1.000
_cell.angle_alpha   90.00
_cell.angle_beta   90.00
_cell.angle_gamma   90.00
#
_symmetry.space_group_name_H-M   'P 1'
#
loop_
_entity.id
_entity.type
_entity.pdbx_description
1 polymer ?
#
loop_
_entity_poly.entity_id
_entity_poly.type
_entity_poly.pdbx_seq_one_letter_code
_entity_poly.pdbx_strand_id
1 'polypeptide(L)'
;MLKLKQYPLRTDYYEVKKEFGNHNAIKRECNEKDLQLIDDCKIEGRFSLEELYYMINRSSLYNLMVQGKRENITAYGSITSIVLVILLFVFGMNGEEGIAFILGVTVVFIFVGIIIARGIYNHSDFDMNNQEILKGMIYALLQDFGPKHKVNINLDCTPVRERRRIVDTYKKGTRNVKVYKKILFTLKFTIGDHTKVFLQDDHFLREQNWTKRSASGKSKAKSKSNTVDRIIYKILFDGQYYDATATAQKNNFFTLKEGMWEHKNKLKIQTAGKAPGAKVTPSDTKGELDKFLGFLQQPFLQIKKK
;
A
#
# COMPACT_ATOMS: atom_id res chain seq x y z
N MET A 1 -3.20 21.30 19.66
CA MET A 1 -2.50 20.07 19.22
C MET A 1 -3.47 18.90 19.38
N LEU A 2 -3.81 18.20 18.30
CA LEU A 2 -4.67 17.01 18.39
C LEU A 2 -3.96 15.91 19.20
N LYS A 3 -4.69 15.20 20.06
CA LYS A 3 -4.10 14.10 20.84
C LYS A 3 -3.93 12.89 19.92
N LEU A 4 -2.70 12.39 19.77
CA LEU A 4 -2.38 11.18 18.98
C LEU A 4 -3.25 9.96 19.35
N LYS A 5 -3.72 9.87 20.60
CA LYS A 5 -4.65 8.81 21.04
C LYS A 5 -6.00 8.82 20.31
N GLN A 6 -6.46 9.98 19.83
CA GLN A 6 -7.73 10.09 19.11
C GLN A 6 -7.61 9.68 17.63
N TYR A 7 -6.39 9.67 17.10
CA TYR A 7 -6.08 9.46 15.68
C TYR A 7 -4.90 8.48 15.53
N PRO A 8 -5.09 7.18 15.89
CA PRO A 8 -4.03 6.20 15.79
C PRO A 8 -3.64 5.96 14.32
N LEU A 9 -2.37 6.23 14.00
CA LEU A 9 -1.83 6.00 12.65
C LEU A 9 -1.62 4.51 12.37
N ARG A 10 -1.30 3.73 13.41
CA ARG A 10 -1.14 2.28 13.36
C ARG A 10 -2.04 1.61 14.38
N THR A 11 -2.52 0.44 14.03
CA THR A 11 -3.36 -0.39 14.89
C THR A 11 -2.94 -1.84 14.72
N ASP A 12 -2.74 -2.56 15.81
CA ASP A 12 -2.34 -3.97 15.76
C ASP A 12 -3.54 -4.89 15.51
N TYR A 13 -3.35 -5.92 14.69
CA TYR A 13 -4.44 -6.86 14.36
C TYR A 13 -5.07 -7.50 15.61
N TYR A 14 -4.27 -7.90 16.61
CA TYR A 14 -4.79 -8.55 17.80
C TYR A 14 -5.56 -7.59 18.70
N GLU A 15 -5.16 -6.32 18.74
CA GLU A 15 -5.91 -5.26 19.43
C GLU A 15 -7.28 -5.08 18.76
N VAL A 16 -7.32 -4.92 17.43
CA VAL A 16 -8.57 -4.75 16.67
C VAL A 16 -9.45 -5.98 16.79
N LYS A 17 -8.88 -7.19 16.73
CA LYS A 17 -9.63 -8.43 16.92
C LYS A 17 -10.22 -8.54 18.32
N LYS A 18 -9.51 -8.08 19.34
CA LYS A 18 -10.00 -8.09 20.73
C LYS A 18 -11.14 -7.10 20.92
N GLU A 19 -11.06 -5.92 20.30
CA GLU A 19 -12.05 -4.86 20.42
C GLU A 19 -13.32 -5.13 19.59
N PHE A 20 -13.16 -5.50 18.32
CA PHE A 20 -14.27 -5.61 17.36
C PHE A 20 -14.67 -7.06 17.04
N GLY A 21 -13.89 -8.06 17.47
CA GLY A 21 -14.16 -9.47 17.21
C GLY A 21 -13.85 -9.91 15.78
N ASN A 22 -14.67 -9.51 14.80
CA ASN A 22 -14.52 -9.91 13.39
C ASN A 22 -14.81 -8.78 12.38
N HIS A 23 -14.42 -8.96 11.12
CA HIS A 23 -14.62 -7.95 10.06
C HIS A 23 -16.09 -7.65 9.77
N ASN A 24 -17.03 -8.59 10.03
CA ASN A 24 -18.45 -8.36 9.83
C ASN A 24 -19.03 -7.42 10.90
N ALA A 25 -18.50 -7.44 12.13
CA ALA A 25 -18.89 -6.49 13.17
C ALA A 25 -18.53 -5.06 12.73
N ILE A 26 -17.30 -4.85 12.25
CA ILE A 26 -16.86 -3.57 11.67
C ILE A 26 -17.76 -3.16 10.50
N LYS A 27 -18.06 -4.07 9.57
CA LYS A 27 -18.91 -3.77 8.41
C LYS A 27 -20.36 -3.38 8.80
N ARG A 28 -20.87 -3.82 9.95
CA ARG A 28 -22.21 -3.43 10.45
C ARG A 28 -22.23 -2.01 11.04
N GLU A 29 -21.09 -1.51 11.52
CA GLU A 29 -20.94 -0.16 12.06
C GLU A 29 -20.60 0.88 10.97
N CYS A 30 -20.35 0.42 9.74
CA CYS A 30 -20.09 1.24 8.58
C CYS A 30 -21.37 1.87 8.05
N ASN A 31 -21.33 3.17 7.74
CA ASN A 31 -22.39 3.82 6.97
C ASN A 31 -22.26 3.50 5.48
N GLU A 32 -23.22 3.94 4.66
CA GLU A 32 -23.24 3.67 3.22
C GLU A 32 -21.96 4.13 2.49
N LYS A 33 -21.38 5.26 2.90
CA LYS A 33 -20.16 5.80 2.29
C LYS A 33 -18.91 5.04 2.73
N ASP A 34 -18.88 4.55 3.97
CA ASP A 34 -17.83 3.64 4.45
C ASP A 34 -17.84 2.35 3.64
N LEU A 35 -19.04 1.80 3.41
CA LEU A 35 -19.24 0.61 2.60
C LEU A 35 -18.81 0.83 1.16
N GLN A 36 -19.14 1.98 0.57
CA GLN A 36 -18.67 2.36 -0.77
C GLN A 36 -17.14 2.40 -0.84
N LEU A 37 -16.48 3.01 0.16
CA LEU A 37 -15.01 3.05 0.20
C LEU A 37 -14.40 1.64 0.36
N ILE A 38 -15.05 0.76 1.12
CA ILE A 38 -14.58 -0.63 1.33
C ILE A 38 -14.78 -1.48 0.07
N ASP A 39 -15.95 -1.39 -0.55
CA ASP A 39 -16.35 -2.29 -1.64
C ASP A 39 -15.84 -1.78 -3.00
N ASP A 40 -15.91 -0.48 -3.26
CA ASP A 40 -15.51 0.13 -4.54
C ASP A 40 -14.07 0.68 -4.53
N CYS A 41 -13.45 0.82 -3.34
CA CYS A 41 -12.16 1.50 -3.16
C CYS A 41 -12.16 2.94 -3.71
N LYS A 42 -13.33 3.58 -3.81
CA LYS A 42 -13.48 4.94 -4.31
C LYS A 42 -14.36 5.75 -3.37
N ILE A 43 -14.05 7.03 -3.26
CA ILE A 43 -14.91 7.97 -2.56
C ILE A 43 -14.80 9.34 -3.22
N GLU A 44 -15.96 9.92 -3.49
CA GLU A 44 -16.10 11.26 -4.01
C GLU A 44 -17.16 12.02 -3.20
N GLY A 45 -16.86 13.27 -2.86
CA GLY A 45 -17.80 14.11 -2.14
C GLY A 45 -17.13 15.14 -1.24
N ARG A 46 -17.96 15.82 -0.45
CA ARG A 46 -17.52 16.83 0.51
C ARG A 46 -17.64 16.29 1.93
N PHE A 47 -16.51 16.21 2.63
CA PHE A 47 -16.40 15.61 3.96
C PHE A 47 -15.69 16.57 4.89
N SER A 48 -16.02 16.54 6.18
CA SER A 48 -15.11 17.11 7.17
C SER A 48 -13.83 16.28 7.23
N LEU A 49 -12.69 16.90 7.57
CA LEU A 49 -11.42 16.17 7.73
C LEU A 49 -11.52 15.08 8.81
N GLU A 50 -12.32 15.32 9.86
CA GLU A 50 -12.61 14.36 10.91
C GLU A 50 -13.41 13.16 10.38
N GLU A 51 -14.52 13.41 9.69
CA GLU A 51 -15.31 12.35 9.04
C GLU A 51 -14.42 11.51 8.14
N LEU A 52 -13.67 12.17 7.24
CA LEU A 52 -12.79 11.50 6.30
C LEU A 52 -11.77 10.60 7.01
N TYR A 53 -11.14 11.11 8.06
CA TYR A 53 -10.18 10.31 8.84
C TYR A 53 -10.84 9.06 9.39
N TYR A 54 -12.01 9.20 10.02
CA TYR A 54 -12.72 8.06 10.61
C TYR A 54 -13.19 7.05 9.56
N MET A 55 -13.59 7.51 8.37
CA MET A 55 -13.94 6.63 7.25
C MET A 55 -12.74 5.78 6.81
N ILE A 56 -11.60 6.41 6.60
CA ILE A 56 -10.37 5.73 6.19
C ILE A 56 -9.81 4.86 7.30
N ASN A 57 -9.97 5.27 8.55
CA ASN A 57 -9.65 4.44 9.70
C ASN A 57 -10.50 3.17 9.73
N ARG A 58 -11.82 3.27 9.60
CA ARG A 58 -12.73 2.11 9.57
C ARG A 58 -12.45 1.18 8.38
N SER A 59 -12.25 1.73 7.19
CA SER A 59 -11.84 0.96 6.01
C SER A 59 -10.52 0.22 6.25
N SER A 60 -9.57 0.84 6.95
CA SER A 60 -8.30 0.23 7.32
C SER A 60 -8.42 -0.88 8.37
N LEU A 61 -9.25 -0.68 9.39
CA LEU A 61 -9.54 -1.72 10.39
C LEU A 61 -10.22 -2.94 9.74
N TYR A 62 -11.17 -2.70 8.83
CA TYR A 62 -11.82 -3.77 8.07
C TYR A 62 -10.80 -4.58 7.26
N ASN A 63 -9.95 -3.90 6.48
CA ASN A 63 -8.92 -4.57 5.67
C ASN A 63 -7.89 -5.33 6.51
N LEU A 64 -7.47 -4.76 7.64
CA LEU A 64 -6.60 -5.43 8.62
C LEU A 64 -7.23 -6.72 9.14
N MET A 65 -8.52 -6.71 9.46
CA MET A 65 -9.24 -7.90 9.92
C MET A 65 -9.42 -8.95 8.84
N VAL A 66 -9.72 -8.54 7.60
CA VAL A 66 -9.81 -9.46 6.45
C VAL A 66 -8.46 -10.11 6.19
N GLN A 67 -7.37 -9.34 6.22
CA GLN A 67 -6.02 -9.86 6.03
C GLN A 67 -5.62 -10.82 7.15
N GLY A 68 -5.78 -10.43 8.41
CA GLY A 68 -5.43 -11.29 9.54
C GLY A 68 -6.25 -12.59 9.57
N LYS A 69 -7.53 -12.57 9.17
CA LYS A 69 -8.32 -13.81 8.99
C LYS A 69 -7.72 -14.72 7.92
N ARG A 70 -7.30 -14.16 6.78
CA ARG A 70 -6.70 -14.92 5.67
C ARG A 70 -5.35 -15.52 6.05
N GLU A 71 -4.49 -14.76 6.72
CA GLU A 71 -3.20 -15.25 7.21
C GLU A 71 -3.39 -16.42 8.17
N ASN A 72 -4.35 -16.31 9.10
CA ASN A 72 -4.69 -17.40 10.02
C ASN A 72 -5.22 -18.63 9.29
N ILE A 73 -6.18 -18.48 8.36
CA ILE A 73 -6.71 -19.61 7.56
C ILE A 73 -5.59 -20.28 6.77
N THR A 74 -4.67 -19.50 6.21
CA THR A 74 -3.52 -20.01 5.46
C THR A 74 -2.56 -20.77 6.36
N ALA A 75 -2.27 -20.24 7.55
CA ALA A 75 -1.42 -20.89 8.53
C ALA A 75 -2.02 -22.22 8.99
N TYR A 76 -3.29 -22.23 9.42
CA TYR A 76 -3.98 -23.47 9.81
C TYR A 76 -4.07 -24.45 8.64
N GLY A 77 -4.41 -23.99 7.44
CA GLY A 77 -4.47 -24.82 6.24
C GLY A 77 -3.12 -25.47 5.90
N SER A 78 -2.02 -24.74 6.09
CA SER A 78 -0.66 -25.28 5.89
C SER A 78 -0.31 -26.33 6.95
N ILE A 79 -0.63 -26.08 8.23
CA ILE A 79 -0.41 -27.03 9.32
C ILE A 79 -1.25 -28.29 9.14
N THR A 80 -2.55 -28.16 8.85
CA THR A 80 -3.44 -29.32 8.63
C THR A 80 -2.99 -30.14 7.42
N SER A 81 -2.50 -29.48 6.37
CA SER A 81 -1.95 -30.18 5.20
C SER A 81 -0.70 -30.99 5.57
N ILE A 82 0.21 -30.44 6.37
CA ILE A 82 1.42 -31.14 6.83
C ILE A 82 1.04 -32.35 7.70
N VAL A 83 0.12 -32.19 8.65
CA VAL A 83 -0.34 -33.29 9.52
C VAL A 83 -0.99 -34.40 8.70
N LEU A 84 -1.81 -34.05 7.71
CA LEU A 84 -2.44 -35.02 6.82
C LEU A 84 -1.40 -35.80 5.99
N VAL A 85 -0.34 -35.14 5.51
CA VAL A 85 0.77 -35.80 4.80
C VAL A 85 1.48 -36.81 5.70
N ILE A 86 1.79 -36.43 6.94
CA ILE A 86 2.45 -37.33 7.89
C ILE A 86 1.58 -38.56 8.15
N LEU A 87 0.27 -38.35 8.36
CA LEU A 87 -0.67 -39.46 8.57
C LEU A 87 -0.76 -40.37 7.33
N LEU A 88 -0.95 -39.81 6.13
CA LEU A 88 -1.04 -40.58 4.89
C LEU A 88 0.27 -41.31 4.54
N PHE A 89 1.42 -40.73 4.88
CA PHE A 89 2.73 -41.38 4.74
C PHE A 89 2.85 -42.58 5.68
N VAL A 90 2.49 -42.41 6.96
CA VAL A 90 2.50 -43.51 7.95
C VAL A 90 1.53 -44.63 7.56
N PHE A 91 0.32 -44.31 7.08
CA PHE A 91 -0.64 -45.31 6.63
C PHE A 91 -0.24 -45.97 5.30
N GLY A 92 0.32 -45.21 4.36
CA GLY A 92 0.75 -45.70 3.05
C GLY A 92 2.00 -46.59 3.09
N MET A 93 2.88 -46.41 4.09
CA MET A 93 4.01 -47.32 4.32
C MET A 93 3.59 -48.71 4.83
N ASN A 94 2.37 -48.85 5.36
CA ASN A 94 1.87 -50.10 5.93
C ASN A 94 1.00 -50.92 4.95
N GLY A 95 0.81 -50.49 3.70
CA GLY A 95 -0.05 -51.16 2.71
C GLY A 95 0.71 -51.70 1.49
N GLU A 96 0.32 -52.89 1.00
CA GLU A 96 0.96 -53.58 -0.14
C GLU A 96 0.82 -52.84 -1.49
N GLU A 97 -0.14 -51.91 -1.62
CA GLU A 97 -0.35 -51.06 -2.82
C GLU A 97 0.30 -49.66 -2.71
N GLY A 98 1.30 -49.51 -1.84
CA GLY A 98 1.80 -48.20 -1.39
C GLY A 98 2.23 -47.22 -2.48
N ILE A 99 2.77 -47.68 -3.61
CA ILE A 99 3.36 -46.77 -4.63
C ILE A 99 2.29 -45.98 -5.40
N ALA A 100 1.19 -46.63 -5.82
CA ALA A 100 0.12 -45.96 -6.57
C ALA A 100 -0.64 -44.97 -5.69
N PHE A 101 -0.87 -45.33 -4.42
CA PHE A 101 -1.49 -44.46 -3.42
C PHE A 101 -0.63 -43.23 -3.13
N ILE A 102 0.69 -43.40 -2.94
CA ILE A 102 1.63 -42.29 -2.72
C ILE A 102 1.61 -41.32 -3.91
N LEU A 103 1.62 -41.82 -5.15
CA LEU A 103 1.59 -40.98 -6.35
C LEU A 103 0.27 -40.21 -6.49
N GLY A 104 -0.88 -40.87 -6.27
CA GLY A 104 -2.20 -40.24 -6.33
C GLY A 104 -2.36 -39.12 -5.31
N VAL A 105 -1.95 -39.37 -4.07
CA VAL A 105 -1.95 -38.38 -2.99
C VAL A 105 -1.04 -37.19 -3.35
N THR A 106 0.15 -37.44 -3.88
CA THR A 106 1.11 -36.38 -4.26
C THR A 106 0.55 -35.40 -5.31
N VAL A 107 -0.18 -35.89 -6.32
CA VAL A 107 -0.78 -35.05 -7.37
C VAL A 107 -1.86 -34.13 -6.82
N VAL A 108 -2.74 -34.64 -5.95
CA VAL A 108 -3.78 -33.83 -5.29
C VAL A 108 -3.16 -32.73 -4.43
N PHE A 109 -2.06 -33.02 -3.73
CA PHE A 109 -1.32 -32.04 -2.94
C PHE A 109 -0.68 -30.94 -3.78
N ILE A 110 -0.07 -31.27 -4.93
CA ILE A 110 0.45 -30.26 -5.86
C ILE A 110 -0.70 -29.34 -6.31
N PHE A 111 -1.87 -29.90 -6.60
CA PHE A 111 -3.02 -29.14 -7.06
C PHE A 111 -3.58 -28.20 -5.98
N VAL A 112 -3.79 -28.71 -4.75
CA VAL A 112 -4.24 -27.91 -3.60
C VAL A 112 -3.20 -26.85 -3.22
N GLY A 113 -1.92 -27.22 -3.24
CA GLY A 113 -0.80 -26.31 -3.01
C GLY A 113 -0.75 -25.17 -4.03
N ILE A 114 -0.99 -25.46 -5.31
CA ILE A 114 -1.09 -24.43 -6.37
C ILE A 114 -2.29 -23.51 -6.14
N ILE A 115 -3.45 -24.04 -5.74
CA ILE A 115 -4.66 -23.23 -5.46
C ILE A 115 -4.42 -22.30 -4.27
N ILE A 116 -3.86 -22.81 -3.17
CA ILE A 116 -3.54 -22.03 -1.97
C ILE A 116 -2.47 -20.98 -2.30
N ALA A 117 -1.39 -21.37 -3.00
CA ALA A 117 -0.36 -20.45 -3.44
C ALA A 117 -0.94 -19.35 -4.33
N ARG A 118 -1.79 -19.68 -5.29
CA ARG A 118 -2.42 -18.70 -6.19
C ARG A 118 -3.35 -17.74 -5.44
N GLY A 119 -4.02 -18.19 -4.38
CA GLY A 119 -4.81 -17.33 -3.49
C GLY A 119 -3.95 -16.34 -2.69
N ILE A 120 -2.76 -16.76 -2.25
CA ILE A 120 -1.80 -15.92 -1.52
C ILE A 120 -1.10 -14.93 -2.46
N TYR A 121 -0.62 -15.38 -3.61
CA TYR A 121 0.19 -14.57 -4.54
C TYR A 121 -0.60 -13.53 -5.35
N ASN A 122 -1.93 -13.63 -5.40
CA ASN A 122 -2.76 -12.68 -6.12
C ASN A 122 -3.10 -11.42 -5.31
N HIS A 123 -2.74 -11.38 -4.03
CA HIS A 123 -2.88 -10.18 -3.23
C HIS A 123 -1.52 -9.52 -3.00
N SER A 124 -1.52 -8.23 -3.30
CA SER A 124 -0.37 -7.38 -3.22
C SER A 124 -0.20 -6.95 -1.77
N ASP A 125 0.89 -7.33 -1.10
CA ASP A 125 1.28 -6.84 0.24
C ASP A 125 1.21 -5.30 0.35
N PHE A 126 1.17 -4.60 -0.79
CA PHE A 126 1.08 -3.15 -0.90
C PHE A 126 -0.30 -2.52 -0.64
N ASP A 127 -1.41 -3.27 -0.65
CA ASP A 127 -2.75 -2.66 -0.48
C ASP A 127 -2.97 -2.10 0.94
N MET A 128 -2.27 -2.65 1.95
CA MET A 128 -2.32 -2.18 3.35
C MET A 128 -1.56 -0.88 3.61
N ASN A 129 -0.39 -0.71 2.99
CA ASN A 129 0.50 0.42 3.28
C ASN A 129 -0.12 1.77 2.85
N ASN A 130 -0.93 1.75 1.79
CA ASN A 130 -1.60 2.93 1.26
C ASN A 130 -2.58 3.56 2.25
N GLN A 131 -3.24 2.75 3.09
CA GLN A 131 -4.18 3.26 4.08
C GLN A 131 -3.47 3.95 5.24
N GLU A 132 -2.30 3.45 5.68
CA GLU A 132 -1.47 4.14 6.68
C GLU A 132 -0.97 5.49 6.13
N ILE A 133 -0.50 5.50 4.89
CA ILE A 133 -0.08 6.71 4.16
C ILE A 133 -1.23 7.73 4.11
N LEU A 134 -2.42 7.28 3.74
CA LEU A 134 -3.60 8.13 3.63
C LEU A 134 -4.05 8.67 5.00
N LYS A 135 -4.05 7.84 6.06
CA LYS A 135 -4.29 8.29 7.44
C LYS A 135 -3.28 9.34 7.89
N GLY A 136 -1.99 9.10 7.63
CA GLY A 136 -0.92 10.04 7.97
C GLY A 136 -1.10 11.40 7.30
N MET A 137 -1.55 11.39 6.05
CA MET A 137 -1.82 12.62 5.32
C MET A 137 -3.03 13.37 5.87
N ILE A 138 -4.15 12.68 6.09
CA ILE A 138 -5.34 13.33 6.65
C ILE A 138 -5.07 13.83 8.06
N TYR A 139 -4.26 13.10 8.83
CA TYR A 139 -3.80 13.55 10.13
C TYR A 139 -2.98 14.84 10.05
N ALA A 140 -2.08 14.98 9.07
CA ALA A 140 -1.37 16.24 8.83
C ALA A 140 -2.36 17.38 8.50
N LEU A 141 -3.33 17.14 7.63
CA LEU A 141 -4.37 18.12 7.30
C LEU A 141 -5.23 18.50 8.52
N LEU A 142 -5.55 17.52 9.36
CA LEU A 142 -6.27 17.73 10.61
C LEU A 142 -5.50 18.63 11.58
N GLN A 143 -4.17 18.49 11.63
CA GLN A 143 -3.32 19.37 12.44
C GLN A 143 -3.31 20.80 11.94
N ASP A 144 -3.26 21.00 10.62
CA ASP A 144 -3.10 22.32 10.02
C ASP A 144 -4.44 23.09 9.85
N PHE A 145 -5.51 22.41 9.45
CA PHE A 145 -6.80 23.02 9.12
C PHE A 145 -7.90 22.78 10.17
N GLY A 146 -7.70 21.80 11.06
CA GLY A 146 -8.65 21.44 12.10
C GLY A 146 -9.76 20.47 11.65
N PRO A 147 -10.46 19.83 12.60
CA PRO A 147 -11.36 18.69 12.34
C PRO A 147 -12.61 19.05 11.54
N LYS A 148 -13.17 20.24 11.77
CA LYS A 148 -14.45 20.67 11.17
C LYS A 148 -14.31 21.17 9.73
N HIS A 149 -13.09 21.31 9.22
CA HIS A 149 -12.88 21.89 7.89
C HIS A 149 -13.36 20.92 6.82
N LYS A 150 -14.21 21.42 5.91
CA LYS A 150 -14.77 20.61 4.83
C LYS A 150 -13.86 20.63 3.61
N VAL A 151 -13.58 19.45 3.09
CA VAL A 151 -12.75 19.26 1.90
C VAL A 151 -13.55 18.52 0.84
N ASN A 152 -13.47 18.99 -0.40
CA ASN A 152 -13.97 18.24 -1.55
C ASN A 152 -12.92 17.22 -1.92
N ILE A 153 -13.28 15.94 -1.94
CA ILE A 153 -12.37 14.82 -2.12
C ILE A 153 -12.77 14.03 -3.34
N ASN A 154 -11.78 13.64 -4.11
CA ASN A 154 -11.87 12.56 -5.07
C ASN A 154 -10.70 11.62 -4.81
N LEU A 155 -11.00 10.47 -4.21
CA LEU A 155 -10.05 9.43 -3.85
C LEU A 155 -10.38 8.18 -4.66
N ASP A 156 -9.39 7.72 -5.41
CA ASP A 156 -9.43 6.43 -6.10
C ASP A 156 -8.30 5.55 -5.58
N CYS A 157 -8.67 4.55 -4.78
CA CYS A 157 -7.80 3.49 -4.25
C CYS A 157 -8.05 2.16 -4.97
N THR A 158 -8.75 2.16 -6.13
CA THR A 158 -9.03 0.92 -6.85
C THR A 158 -7.71 0.27 -7.22
N PRO A 159 -7.44 -0.98 -6.79
CA PRO A 159 -6.26 -1.68 -7.25
C PRO A 159 -6.40 -1.82 -8.77
N VAL A 160 -5.53 -1.11 -9.51
CA VAL A 160 -5.53 -1.19 -10.98
C VAL A 160 -5.40 -2.68 -11.35
N ARG A 161 -6.48 -3.25 -11.89
CA ARG A 161 -6.58 -4.68 -12.24
C ARG A 161 -5.67 -5.07 -13.39
N GLU A 162 -5.09 -4.09 -14.10
CA GLU A 162 -4.19 -4.36 -15.20
C GLU A 162 -2.91 -5.05 -14.73
N ARG A 163 -2.54 -6.12 -15.44
CA ARG A 163 -1.19 -6.68 -15.39
C ARG A 163 -0.21 -5.54 -15.63
N ARG A 164 0.45 -5.07 -14.57
CA ARG A 164 1.68 -4.27 -14.57
C ARG A 164 1.95 -3.58 -15.92
N ARG A 165 1.49 -2.34 -16.11
CA ARG A 165 1.77 -1.62 -17.36
C ARG A 165 3.28 -1.50 -17.52
N ILE A 166 3.83 -2.14 -18.56
CA ILE A 166 5.24 -1.98 -18.92
C ILE A 166 5.39 -0.54 -19.40
N VAL A 167 6.10 0.26 -18.61
CA VAL A 167 6.38 1.66 -18.97
C VAL A 167 7.68 1.76 -19.73
N ASP A 168 8.62 0.84 -19.48
CA ASP A 168 9.90 0.85 -20.16
C ASP A 168 10.49 -0.57 -20.23
N THR A 169 11.22 -0.85 -21.31
CA THR A 169 12.01 -2.08 -21.49
C THR A 169 13.31 -1.73 -22.19
N TYR A 170 14.42 -2.03 -21.55
CA TYR A 170 15.75 -1.74 -22.10
C TYR A 170 16.80 -2.73 -21.60
N LYS A 171 17.95 -2.74 -22.28
CA LYS A 171 19.11 -3.54 -21.91
C LYS A 171 20.14 -2.66 -21.20
N LYS A 172 20.65 -3.10 -20.04
CA LYS A 172 21.75 -2.45 -19.32
C LYS A 172 22.91 -3.43 -19.15
N GLY A 173 23.89 -3.36 -20.05
CA GLY A 173 24.96 -4.36 -20.14
C GLY A 173 24.40 -5.73 -20.55
N THR A 174 24.64 -6.75 -19.73
CA THR A 174 24.09 -8.11 -19.94
C THR A 174 22.69 -8.32 -19.36
N ARG A 175 22.10 -7.29 -18.74
CA ARG A 175 20.80 -7.39 -18.05
C ARG A 175 19.67 -6.87 -18.93
N ASN A 176 18.61 -7.66 -19.03
CA ASN A 176 17.33 -7.24 -19.58
C ASN A 176 16.51 -6.63 -18.44
N VAL A 177 16.09 -5.37 -18.60
CA VAL A 177 15.36 -4.62 -17.59
C VAL A 177 13.94 -4.36 -18.08
N LYS A 178 12.94 -4.72 -17.27
CA LYS A 178 11.54 -4.33 -17.47
C LYS A 178 11.10 -3.46 -16.30
N VAL A 179 10.54 -2.29 -16.62
CA VAL A 179 9.99 -1.36 -15.63
C VAL A 179 8.48 -1.35 -15.77
N TYR A 180 7.82 -1.66 -14.67
CA TYR A 180 6.38 -1.61 -14.55
C TYR A 180 5.99 -0.46 -13.66
N LYS A 181 4.88 0.20 -13.98
CA LYS A 181 4.26 1.22 -13.14
C LYS A 181 2.85 0.80 -12.78
N LYS A 182 2.48 1.01 -11.51
CA LYS A 182 1.12 0.93 -11.00
C LYS A 182 0.84 2.21 -10.22
N ILE A 183 -0.27 2.87 -10.52
CA ILE A 183 -0.76 3.98 -9.68
C ILE A 183 -1.55 3.31 -8.56
N LEU A 184 -1.17 3.54 -7.30
CA LEU A 184 -1.76 2.89 -6.14
C LEU A 184 -2.99 3.65 -5.64
N PHE A 185 -2.85 4.96 -5.50
CA PHE A 185 -3.99 5.83 -5.28
C PHE A 185 -3.74 7.22 -5.84
N THR A 186 -4.83 7.91 -6.14
CA THR A 186 -4.82 9.33 -6.41
C THR A 186 -5.81 9.99 -5.47
N LEU A 187 -5.33 10.96 -4.70
CA LEU A 187 -6.16 11.80 -3.87
C LEU A 187 -6.08 13.23 -4.38
N LYS A 188 -7.24 13.77 -4.72
CA LYS A 188 -7.41 15.19 -5.02
C LYS A 188 -8.30 15.76 -3.94
N PHE A 189 -7.88 16.87 -3.34
CA PHE A 189 -8.79 17.62 -2.49
C PHE A 189 -8.65 19.12 -2.63
N THR A 190 -9.75 19.82 -2.34
CA THR A 190 -9.79 21.28 -2.30
C THR A 190 -10.13 21.74 -0.89
N ILE A 191 -9.32 22.65 -0.36
CA ILE A 191 -9.45 23.23 0.98
C ILE A 191 -9.83 24.70 0.85
N GLY A 192 -10.96 25.09 1.44
CA GLY A 192 -11.39 26.49 1.50
C GLY A 192 -11.55 27.13 0.11
N ASP A 193 -11.15 28.40 0.01
CA ASP A 193 -11.30 29.25 -1.17
C ASP A 193 -10.18 28.96 -2.20
N HIS A 194 -10.18 27.77 -2.81
CA HIS A 194 -9.35 27.42 -3.99
C HIS A 194 -7.95 26.83 -3.74
N THR A 195 -7.58 26.45 -2.51
CA THR A 195 -6.34 25.65 -2.33
C THR A 195 -6.57 24.21 -2.81
N LYS A 196 -5.88 23.80 -3.89
CA LYS A 196 -5.99 22.44 -4.45
C LYS A 196 -4.78 21.63 -4.07
N VAL A 197 -5.00 20.46 -3.52
CA VAL A 197 -3.93 19.50 -3.20
C VAL A 197 -4.13 18.24 -4.02
N PHE A 198 -3.02 17.76 -4.54
CA PHE A 198 -2.92 16.56 -5.33
C PHE A 198 -1.85 15.67 -4.72
N LEU A 199 -2.25 14.50 -4.25
CA LEU A 199 -1.37 13.44 -3.80
C LEU A 199 -1.56 12.24 -4.72
N GLN A 200 -0.45 11.68 -5.19
CA GLN A 200 -0.45 10.48 -6.00
C GLN A 200 0.67 9.58 -5.55
N ASP A 201 0.35 8.32 -5.31
CA ASP A 201 1.35 7.29 -5.06
C ASP A 201 1.54 6.40 -6.29
N ASP A 202 2.76 6.47 -6.84
CA ASP A 202 3.19 5.68 -7.98
C ASP A 202 4.13 4.57 -7.52
N HIS A 203 3.70 3.32 -7.68
CA HIS A 203 4.55 2.15 -7.48
C HIS A 203 5.28 1.77 -8.77
N PHE A 204 6.59 1.62 -8.68
CA PHE A 204 7.42 1.12 -9.77
C PHE A 204 8.07 -0.20 -9.39
N LEU A 205 7.84 -1.23 -10.20
CA LEU A 205 8.56 -2.49 -10.11
C LEU A 205 9.58 -2.57 -11.24
N ARG A 206 10.84 -2.82 -10.89
CA ARG A 206 11.92 -3.02 -11.85
C ARG A 206 12.42 -4.45 -11.76
N GLU A 207 12.16 -5.24 -12.79
CA GLU A 207 12.69 -6.59 -12.94
C GLU A 207 13.94 -6.56 -13.82
N GLN A 208 15.00 -7.23 -13.37
CA GLN A 208 16.26 -7.38 -14.09
C GLN A 208 16.56 -8.87 -14.23
N ASN A 209 16.71 -9.35 -15.45
CA ASN A 209 17.06 -10.74 -15.74
C ASN A 209 18.39 -10.79 -16.51
N TRP A 210 19.29 -11.69 -16.13
CA TRP A 210 20.54 -11.93 -16.83
C TRP A 210 21.01 -13.36 -16.65
N THR A 211 21.80 -13.85 -17.59
CA THR A 211 22.48 -15.15 -17.47
C THR A 211 23.90 -14.91 -17.01
N LYS A 212 24.35 -15.61 -15.97
CA LYS A 212 25.74 -15.58 -15.49
C LYS A 212 26.35 -16.97 -15.66
N ARG A 213 27.56 -17.04 -16.23
CA ARG A 213 28.36 -18.27 -16.29
C ARG A 213 29.10 -18.47 -14.97
N SER A 214 29.08 -19.68 -14.41
CA SER A 214 29.90 -20.04 -13.24
C SER A 214 31.35 -20.31 -13.65
N ALA A 215 32.26 -20.36 -12.66
CA ALA A 215 33.65 -20.77 -12.88
C ALA A 215 33.77 -22.16 -13.52
N SER A 216 32.82 -23.05 -13.24
CA SER A 216 32.69 -24.39 -13.87
C SER A 216 32.04 -24.39 -15.26
N GLY A 217 31.83 -23.23 -15.89
CA GLY A 217 31.28 -23.12 -17.25
C GLY A 217 29.75 -23.25 -17.37
N LYS A 218 29.03 -23.63 -16.30
CA LYS A 218 27.57 -23.77 -16.29
C LYS A 218 26.87 -22.40 -16.35
N SER A 219 25.86 -22.26 -17.20
CA SER A 219 25.02 -21.07 -17.30
C SER A 219 23.93 -21.10 -16.22
N LYS A 220 23.81 -20.03 -15.44
CA LYS A 220 22.74 -19.84 -14.45
C LYS A 220 21.94 -18.59 -14.76
N ALA A 221 20.62 -18.74 -14.89
CA ALA A 221 19.72 -17.60 -14.94
C ALA A 221 19.69 -16.90 -13.57
N LYS A 222 19.72 -15.58 -13.59
CA LYS A 222 19.62 -14.71 -12.42
C LYS A 222 18.54 -13.67 -12.68
N SER A 223 17.71 -13.44 -11.66
CA SER A 223 16.73 -12.37 -11.64
C SER A 223 16.95 -11.52 -10.40
N LYS A 224 16.63 -10.23 -10.51
CA LYS A 224 16.58 -9.27 -9.41
C LYS A 224 15.39 -8.35 -9.62
N SER A 225 14.54 -8.25 -8.62
CA SER A 225 13.45 -7.29 -8.56
C SER A 225 13.81 -6.17 -7.59
N ASN A 226 13.55 -4.93 -7.99
CA ASN A 226 13.60 -3.77 -7.10
C ASN A 226 12.24 -3.08 -7.16
N THR A 227 11.70 -2.70 -6.01
CA THR A 227 10.49 -1.89 -5.91
C THR A 227 10.87 -0.47 -5.51
N VAL A 228 10.19 0.50 -6.12
CA VAL A 228 10.36 1.91 -5.83
C VAL A 228 8.99 2.54 -5.72
N ASP A 229 8.64 2.97 -4.52
CA ASP A 229 7.46 3.79 -4.29
C ASP A 229 7.83 5.25 -4.50
N ARG A 230 7.01 5.92 -5.29
CA ARG A 230 7.18 7.33 -5.60
C ARG A 230 5.90 8.06 -5.24
N ILE A 231 5.98 8.74 -4.10
CA ILE A 231 4.92 9.57 -3.62
C ILE A 231 5.12 10.97 -4.18
N ILE A 232 4.17 11.42 -4.99
CA ILE A 232 4.14 12.73 -5.61
C ILE A 232 3.14 13.57 -4.85
N TYR A 233 3.65 14.65 -4.28
CA TYR A 233 2.85 15.61 -3.55
C TYR A 233 2.88 16.95 -4.26
N LYS A 234 1.70 17.51 -4.54
CA LYS A 234 1.54 18.79 -5.22
C LYS A 234 0.47 19.62 -4.52
N ILE A 235 0.82 20.84 -4.12
CA ILE A 235 -0.14 21.85 -3.67
C ILE A 235 -0.19 22.99 -4.68
N LEU A 236 -1.39 23.49 -4.91
CA LEU A 236 -1.67 24.69 -5.66
C LEU A 236 -2.41 25.66 -4.73
N PHE A 237 -1.79 26.81 -4.48
CA PHE A 237 -2.43 27.94 -3.79
C PHE A 237 -2.83 28.99 -4.81
N ASP A 238 -3.97 29.62 -4.64
CA ASP A 238 -4.40 30.70 -5.53
C ASP A 238 -3.60 31.98 -5.21
N GLY A 239 -2.91 32.53 -6.21
CA GLY A 239 -2.08 33.73 -6.08
C GLY A 239 -2.87 34.99 -5.75
N GLN A 240 -4.19 35.00 -5.97
CA GLN A 240 -5.07 36.08 -5.53
C GLN A 240 -5.09 36.18 -3.99
N TYR A 241 -5.16 35.03 -3.31
CA TYR A 241 -5.37 34.95 -1.85
C TYR A 241 -4.10 34.67 -1.05
N TYR A 242 -3.05 34.14 -1.70
CA TYR A 242 -1.82 33.72 -1.03
C TYR A 242 -0.59 34.40 -1.62
N ASP A 243 0.36 34.74 -0.75
CA ASP A 243 1.66 35.26 -1.15
C ASP A 243 2.78 34.30 -0.74
N ALA A 244 3.47 33.74 -1.74
CA ALA A 244 4.59 32.83 -1.54
C ALA A 244 5.96 33.54 -1.68
N THR A 245 6.00 34.85 -1.96
CA THR A 245 7.24 35.59 -2.24
C THR A 245 8.16 35.71 -1.03
N ALA A 246 7.60 35.83 0.19
CA ALA A 246 8.38 35.91 1.43
C ALA A 246 9.12 34.61 1.78
N THR A 247 8.61 33.47 1.33
CA THR A 247 9.19 32.15 1.62
C THR A 247 10.17 31.68 0.53
N ALA A 248 10.10 32.30 -0.66
CA ALA A 248 10.94 31.96 -1.81
C ALA A 248 12.43 32.30 -1.62
N GLN A 249 12.79 33.16 -0.67
CA GLN A 249 14.15 33.68 -0.53
C GLN A 249 15.19 32.71 0.06
N LYS A 250 14.79 31.56 0.64
CA LYS A 250 15.76 30.62 1.22
C LYS A 250 15.89 29.26 0.58
N ASN A 251 14.89 28.77 -0.17
CA ASN A 251 14.96 27.55 -0.98
C ASN A 251 13.72 27.51 -1.90
N ASN A 252 13.90 27.51 -3.21
CA ASN A 252 12.83 27.61 -4.22
C ASN A 252 11.77 26.49 -4.13
N PHE A 253 10.72 26.69 -3.33
CA PHE A 253 9.66 25.69 -3.11
C PHE A 253 8.37 25.94 -3.91
N PHE A 254 8.11 27.16 -4.38
CA PHE A 254 6.87 27.50 -5.06
C PHE A 254 7.14 28.12 -6.44
N THR A 255 6.40 27.67 -7.44
CA THR A 255 6.44 28.19 -8.82
C THR A 255 5.07 28.73 -9.19
N LEU A 256 4.97 29.99 -9.64
CA LEU A 256 3.69 30.55 -10.10
C LEU A 256 3.39 30.01 -11.50
N LYS A 257 2.25 29.34 -11.66
CA LYS A 257 1.75 28.82 -12.94
C LYS A 257 0.26 29.09 -13.04
N GLU A 258 -0.17 29.73 -14.12
CA GLU A 258 -1.59 29.98 -14.40
C GLU A 258 -2.32 30.68 -13.23
N GLY A 259 -1.65 31.62 -12.56
CA GLY A 259 -2.20 32.33 -11.40
C GLY A 259 -2.17 31.55 -10.08
N MET A 260 -1.66 30.32 -10.07
CA MET A 260 -1.55 29.46 -8.88
C MET A 260 -0.09 29.26 -8.46
N TRP A 261 0.23 29.44 -7.18
CA TRP A 261 1.49 29.02 -6.61
C TRP A 261 1.54 27.50 -6.46
N GLU A 262 2.36 26.84 -7.28
CA GLU A 262 2.58 25.39 -7.26
C GLU A 262 3.80 25.03 -6.41
N HIS A 263 3.59 24.24 -5.37
CA HIS A 263 4.66 23.47 -4.71
C HIS A 263 4.55 22.00 -5.11
N LYS A 264 5.68 21.43 -5.53
CA LYS A 264 5.74 20.02 -5.94
C LYS A 264 6.94 19.35 -5.30
N ASN A 265 6.66 18.35 -4.47
CA ASN A 265 7.67 17.53 -3.84
C ASN A 265 7.52 16.06 -4.24
N LYS A 266 8.61 15.30 -4.19
CA LYS A 266 8.64 13.88 -4.57
C LYS A 266 9.47 13.11 -3.56
N LEU A 267 8.83 12.18 -2.86
CA LEU A 267 9.53 11.20 -2.03
C LEU A 267 9.75 9.93 -2.84
N LYS A 268 10.97 9.40 -2.80
CA LYS A 268 11.30 8.09 -3.39
C LYS A 268 11.71 7.15 -2.27
N ILE A 269 10.93 6.10 -2.06
CA ILE A 269 11.24 5.03 -1.12
C ILE A 269 11.69 3.84 -1.96
N GLN A 270 12.93 3.40 -1.77
CA GLN A 270 13.49 2.27 -2.52
C GLN A 270 13.67 1.10 -1.57
N THR A 271 12.90 0.05 -1.78
CA THR A 271 13.10 -1.22 -1.08
C THR A 271 13.92 -2.12 -2.00
N ALA A 272 15.14 -2.44 -1.58
CA ALA A 272 15.94 -3.43 -2.30
C ALA A 272 15.25 -4.79 -2.14
N GLY A 273 14.76 -5.36 -3.25
CA GLY A 273 14.05 -6.63 -3.21
C GLY A 273 14.94 -7.74 -2.65
N LYS A 274 14.46 -8.39 -1.59
CA LYS A 274 14.81 -9.79 -1.30
C LYS A 274 14.13 -10.67 -2.37
N ALA A 275 14.51 -11.95 -2.43
CA ALA A 275 13.98 -12.89 -3.41
C ALA A 275 12.44 -12.87 -3.47
N PRO A 276 11.82 -13.20 -4.62
CA PRO A 276 10.36 -13.30 -4.73
C PRO A 276 9.80 -14.18 -3.60
N GLY A 277 8.91 -13.63 -2.75
CA GLY A 277 8.32 -14.33 -1.60
C GLY A 277 8.95 -14.05 -0.23
N ALA A 278 9.99 -13.21 -0.14
CA ALA A 278 10.50 -12.75 1.15
C ALA A 278 9.53 -11.73 1.79
N LYS A 279 9.01 -12.05 2.98
CA LYS A 279 8.14 -11.14 3.75
C LYS A 279 8.87 -9.82 4.03
N VAL A 280 8.20 -8.70 3.77
CA VAL A 280 8.64 -7.37 4.23
C VAL A 280 8.52 -7.33 5.75
N THR A 281 9.60 -6.99 6.44
CA THR A 281 9.64 -6.95 7.90
C THR A 281 9.07 -5.62 8.43
N PRO A 282 8.21 -5.61 9.48
CA PRO A 282 7.60 -4.38 10.01
C PRO A 282 8.58 -3.30 10.49
N SER A 283 9.84 -3.66 10.77
CA SER A 283 10.90 -2.72 11.14
C SER A 283 11.30 -1.80 9.97
N ASP A 284 11.20 -2.29 8.73
CA ASP A 284 11.55 -1.53 7.53
C ASP A 284 10.50 -0.43 7.26
N THR A 285 9.23 -0.68 7.62
CA THR A 285 8.11 0.24 7.34
C THR A 285 8.01 1.40 8.34
N LYS A 286 8.48 1.25 9.59
CA LYS A 286 8.37 2.33 10.61
C LYS A 286 9.23 3.54 10.23
N GLY A 287 10.48 3.31 9.86
CA GLY A 287 11.38 4.38 9.41
C GLY A 287 10.96 5.02 8.08
N GLU A 288 10.24 4.27 7.23
CA GLU A 288 9.65 4.79 5.99
C GLU A 288 8.43 5.66 6.26
N LEU A 289 7.56 5.28 7.22
CA LEU A 289 6.41 6.09 7.64
C LEU A 289 6.85 7.42 8.28
N ASP A 290 7.85 7.41 9.16
CA ASP A 290 8.36 8.64 9.78
C ASP A 290 8.96 9.60 8.73
N LYS A 291 9.70 9.06 7.75
CA LYS A 291 10.19 9.85 6.60
C LYS A 291 9.03 10.43 5.78
N PHE A 292 7.97 9.67 5.61
CA PHE A 292 6.79 10.11 4.90
C PHE A 292 6.00 11.20 5.64
N LEU A 293 5.77 11.04 6.94
CA LEU A 293 5.13 12.05 7.79
C LEU A 293 5.95 13.34 7.81
N GLY A 294 7.26 13.23 7.99
CA GLY A 294 8.17 14.37 7.91
C GLY A 294 8.14 15.06 6.56
N PHE A 295 8.01 14.31 5.45
CA PHE A 295 7.86 14.85 4.10
C PHE A 295 6.55 15.62 3.90
N LEU A 296 5.43 15.11 4.42
CA LEU A 296 4.12 15.74 4.29
C LEU A 296 3.96 17.02 5.10
N GLN A 297 4.69 17.18 6.20
CA GLN A 297 4.60 18.36 7.07
C GLN A 297 5.35 19.59 6.51
N GLN A 298 6.26 19.43 5.54
CA GLN A 298 7.13 20.51 5.04
C GLN A 298 6.42 21.72 4.39
N PRO A 299 5.36 21.56 3.58
CA PRO A 299 4.85 22.66 2.75
C PRO A 299 3.69 23.45 3.35
N PHE A 300 2.88 22.85 4.22
CA PHE A 300 1.73 23.55 4.83
C PHE A 300 2.17 24.61 5.86
N LEU A 301 3.37 24.46 6.43
CA LEU A 301 3.92 25.37 7.44
C LEU A 301 4.53 26.67 6.86
N GLN A 302 4.52 26.85 5.54
CA GLN A 302 5.41 27.82 4.89
C GLN A 302 4.74 28.92 4.04
N ILE A 303 3.42 28.90 3.82
CA ILE A 303 2.75 29.95 3.02
C ILE A 303 1.80 30.80 3.87
N LYS A 304 1.82 32.13 3.66
CA LYS A 304 0.95 33.07 4.37
C LYS A 304 -0.25 33.45 3.49
N LYS A 305 -1.43 33.49 4.09
CA LYS A 305 -2.62 34.11 3.47
C LYS A 305 -2.42 35.63 3.49
N LYS A 306 -2.80 36.30 2.41
CA LYS A 306 -2.84 37.76 2.32
C LYS A 306 -3.93 38.35 3.21
#